data_AF-A0AAE0HQK5-F1
#
_entry.id   AF-A0AAE0HQK5-F1
#
_cell.length_a   1.000
_cell.length_b   1.000
_cell.length_c   1.000
_cell.angle_alpha   90.00
_cell.angle_beta   90.00
_cell.angle_gamma   90.00
#
_symmetry.space_group_name_H-M   'P 1'
#
loop_
_entity.id
_entity.type
_entity.pdbx_description
1 polymer ?
#
loop_
_entity_poly.entity_id
_entity_poly.type
_entity_poly.pdbx_seq_one_letter_code
_entity_poly.pdbx_strand_id
1 'polypeptide(L)'
;MCILLLTYKRRPVICFPQLLQQRQWKITARSSPFRGKAATPAKYRTRTTKLLSTTTCFRLAHIPIMSTAETTASDQDANPPPFDVLKEFPMRGHLQQFRLAKVTKFTCDRCNKEKTSKLVVTKDGNWEKLMCNGCYGFLLKDGSPQPSQQ
;
A
#
# COMPACT_ATOMS: atom_id res chain seq x y z
N MET A 1 3.50 64.25 3.34
CA MET A 1 2.40 63.55 4.05
C MET A 1 2.24 62.15 3.45
N CYS A 2 1.91 61.17 4.31
CA CYS A 2 1.63 59.74 4.05
C CYS A 2 2.84 58.93 3.53
N ILE A 3 3.65 58.20 4.32
CA ILE A 3 3.36 57.18 5.35
C ILE A 3 2.23 56.22 4.94
N LEU A 4 2.59 55.11 4.30
CA LEU A 4 1.82 53.87 4.34
C LEU A 4 2.77 52.71 4.62
N LEU A 5 2.80 52.38 5.91
CA LEU A 5 3.39 51.19 6.52
C LEU A 5 2.59 49.96 6.06
N LEU A 6 3.19 49.05 5.30
CA LEU A 6 2.70 47.68 5.23
C LEU A 6 3.54 46.81 6.16
N THR A 7 2.86 46.45 7.25
CA THR A 7 3.35 45.76 8.42
C THR A 7 3.72 44.31 8.08
N TYR A 8 5.01 44.03 8.18
CA TYR A 8 5.60 42.70 8.12
C TYR A 8 5.07 41.87 9.30
N LYS A 9 4.03 41.07 9.05
CA LYS A 9 3.38 40.23 10.07
C LYS A 9 4.27 39.04 10.41
N ARG A 10 5.24 39.28 11.31
CA ARG A 10 6.01 38.25 12.02
C ARG A 10 5.02 37.23 12.62
N ARG A 11 5.08 35.99 12.16
CA ARG A 11 4.46 34.87 12.88
C ARG A 11 5.40 34.46 14.02
N PRO A 12 4.96 34.53 15.29
CA PRO A 12 5.77 34.03 16.39
C PRO A 12 5.87 32.51 16.30
N VAL A 13 7.12 32.05 16.44
CA VAL A 13 7.51 30.68 16.74
C VAL A 13 6.77 30.27 18.01
N ILE A 14 5.81 29.36 17.89
CA ILE A 14 5.19 28.73 19.06
C ILE A 14 6.23 27.74 19.61
N CYS A 15 6.94 28.18 20.64
CA CYS A 15 7.64 27.31 21.57
C CYS A 15 6.63 26.33 22.17
N PHE A 16 6.71 25.06 21.78
CA PHE A 16 6.01 23.99 22.48
C PHE A 16 6.72 23.76 23.82
N PRO A 17 6.05 23.92 24.97
CA PRO A 17 6.64 23.59 26.25
C PRO A 17 6.86 22.08 26.33
N GLN A 18 8.12 21.77 26.59
CA GLN A 18 8.65 20.51 27.07
C GLN A 18 7.92 20.07 28.34
N LEU A 19 6.83 19.30 28.17
CA LEU A 19 6.25 18.52 29.24
C LEU A 19 6.67 17.07 29.05
N LEU A 20 7.70 16.72 29.82
CA LEU A 20 8.03 15.35 30.20
C LEU A 20 6.73 14.63 30.58
N GLN A 21 6.32 13.68 29.77
CA GLN A 21 5.63 12.51 30.29
C GLN A 21 6.43 11.29 29.93
N GLN A 22 7.42 11.03 30.79
CA GLN A 22 8.02 9.73 30.99
C GLN A 22 6.90 8.72 31.26
N ARG A 23 6.33 8.13 30.21
CA ARG A 23 5.68 6.82 30.35
C ARG A 23 6.79 5.80 30.46
N GLN A 24 7.17 5.55 31.71
CA GLN A 24 7.91 4.38 32.13
C GLN A 24 7.19 3.15 31.56
N TRP A 25 7.73 2.57 30.50
CA TRP A 25 7.47 1.17 30.19
C TRP A 25 8.29 0.38 31.21
N LYS A 26 7.73 0.21 32.42
CA LYS A 26 8.25 -0.78 33.36
C LYS A 26 8.16 -2.13 32.64
N ILE A 27 9.31 -2.60 32.17
CA ILE A 27 9.55 -4.00 31.84
C ILE A 27 9.34 -4.78 33.14
N THR A 28 8.10 -5.16 33.41
CA THR A 28 7.87 -6.27 34.32
C THR A 28 8.07 -7.52 33.50
N ALA A 29 9.27 -8.09 33.64
CA ALA A 29 9.54 -9.47 33.31
C ALA A 29 8.56 -10.35 34.08
N ARG A 30 7.40 -10.64 33.47
CA ARG A 30 6.58 -11.78 33.86
C ARG A 30 7.18 -12.99 33.17
N SER A 31 8.04 -13.64 33.95
CA SER A 31 8.21 -15.09 33.99
C SER A 31 7.13 -15.84 33.20
N SER A 32 7.59 -16.45 32.11
CA SER A 32 6.95 -17.58 31.46
C SER A 32 6.70 -18.69 32.50
N PRO A 33 5.45 -19.12 32.70
CA PRO A 33 5.17 -20.43 33.25
C PRO A 33 4.97 -21.40 32.08
N PHE A 34 5.91 -22.32 31.95
CA PHE A 34 5.65 -23.68 31.51
C PHE A 34 4.25 -24.14 31.94
N ARG A 35 3.39 -24.53 31.00
CA ARG A 35 2.70 -25.84 31.03
C ARG A 35 1.88 -26.03 29.76
N GLY A 36 2.21 -27.08 29.02
CA GLY A 36 1.55 -27.41 27.76
C GLY A 36 0.08 -27.75 27.89
N LYS A 37 -0.62 -27.65 26.75
CA LYS A 37 -1.80 -28.44 26.44
C LYS A 37 -1.75 -28.83 24.97
N ALA A 38 -1.63 -30.14 24.80
CA ALA A 38 -2.10 -31.02 23.74
C ALA A 38 -2.49 -30.41 22.39
N ALA A 39 -1.88 -31.01 21.37
CA ALA A 39 -2.35 -31.09 20.01
C ALA A 39 -3.89 -31.25 19.90
N THR A 40 -4.48 -30.47 19.01
CA THR A 40 -5.70 -30.86 18.31
C THR A 40 -5.39 -30.91 16.81
N PRO A 41 -5.50 -32.08 16.15
CA PRO A 41 -5.38 -32.15 14.71
C PRO A 41 -6.62 -31.52 14.08
N ALA A 42 -6.46 -30.36 13.46
CA ALA A 42 -7.49 -29.80 12.60
C ALA A 42 -7.61 -30.68 11.35
N LYS A 43 -8.66 -31.48 11.36
CA LYS A 43 -9.12 -32.43 10.35
C LYS A 43 -8.98 -31.84 8.94
N TYR A 44 -8.06 -32.39 8.16
CA TYR A 44 -8.08 -32.24 6.70
C TYR A 44 -9.40 -32.87 6.22
N ARG A 45 -10.25 -32.09 5.55
CA ARG A 45 -11.48 -32.59 4.94
C ARG A 45 -11.19 -32.84 3.47
N THR A 46 -10.83 -34.09 3.16
CA THR A 46 -10.86 -34.61 1.80
C THR A 46 -12.29 -34.54 1.28
N ARG A 47 -12.52 -33.66 0.30
CA ARG A 47 -13.73 -33.70 -0.52
C ARG A 47 -13.43 -34.48 -1.79
N THR A 48 -13.58 -35.78 -1.67
CA THR A 48 -13.74 -36.70 -2.80
C THR A 48 -15.11 -36.49 -3.39
N THR A 49 -15.22 -36.00 -4.63
CA THR A 49 -16.36 -36.31 -5.50
C THR A 49 -15.96 -36.23 -6.97
N LYS A 50 -15.85 -37.42 -7.56
CA LYS A 50 -16.35 -37.82 -8.88
C LYS A 50 -15.74 -37.14 -10.13
N LEU A 51 -14.81 -37.90 -10.72
CA LEU A 51 -14.71 -38.08 -12.17
C LEU A 51 -16.08 -38.42 -12.76
N LEU A 52 -16.54 -37.64 -13.74
CA LEU A 52 -17.39 -38.12 -14.82
C LEU A 52 -17.04 -37.35 -16.09
N SER A 53 -16.66 -38.16 -17.07
CA SER A 53 -16.41 -37.89 -18.47
C SER A 53 -17.59 -37.18 -19.14
N THR A 54 -17.30 -36.22 -20.02
CA THR A 54 -17.88 -36.21 -21.39
C THR A 54 -17.10 -35.24 -22.27
N THR A 55 -16.44 -35.84 -23.26
CA THR A 55 -15.94 -35.23 -24.48
C THR A 55 -17.10 -34.62 -25.25
N THR A 56 -17.09 -33.31 -25.48
CA THR A 56 -17.93 -32.70 -26.51
C THR A 56 -17.09 -31.75 -27.33
N CYS A 57 -16.74 -32.21 -28.53
CA CYS A 57 -16.18 -31.40 -29.61
C CYS A 57 -17.27 -30.45 -30.10
N PHE A 58 -17.24 -29.17 -29.69
CA PHE A 58 -18.04 -28.16 -30.38
C PHE A 58 -17.23 -27.49 -31.48
N ARG A 59 -17.80 -27.60 -32.67
CA ARG A 59 -17.33 -27.13 -33.96
C ARG A 59 -17.06 -25.63 -33.96
N LEU A 60 -16.01 -25.31 -34.70
CA LEU A 60 -15.71 -24.03 -35.32
C LEU A 60 -16.96 -23.41 -35.96
N ALA A 61 -17.32 -22.22 -35.50
CA ALA A 61 -18.04 -21.23 -36.29
C ALA A 61 -17.31 -19.90 -36.11
N HIS A 62 -16.68 -19.47 -37.20
CA HIS A 62 -16.06 -18.15 -37.35
C HIS A 62 -17.10 -17.05 -37.14
N ILE A 63 -16.79 -16.10 -36.26
CA ILE A 63 -17.42 -14.78 -36.25
C ILE A 63 -16.28 -13.75 -36.32
N PRO A 64 -16.11 -13.02 -37.45
CA PRO A 64 -15.21 -11.89 -37.51
C PRO A 64 -15.98 -10.67 -36.99
N ILE A 65 -15.69 -10.24 -35.76
CA ILE A 65 -16.04 -8.89 -35.32
C ILE A 65 -14.74 -8.14 -35.12
N MET A 66 -14.44 -7.30 -36.12
CA MET A 66 -13.54 -6.17 -35.95
C MET A 66 -14.07 -5.31 -34.80
N SER A 67 -13.28 -5.17 -33.75
CA SER A 67 -13.38 -4.01 -32.88
C SER A 67 -11.98 -3.69 -32.38
N THR A 68 -11.31 -2.85 -33.16
CA THR A 68 -10.16 -2.05 -32.75
C THR A 68 -10.62 -1.09 -31.66
N ALA A 69 -10.72 -1.58 -30.42
CA ALA A 69 -10.52 -0.74 -29.27
C ALA A 69 -9.02 -0.83 -28.99
N GLU A 70 -8.29 0.14 -29.55
CA GLU A 70 -6.87 0.37 -29.27
C GLU A 70 -6.67 0.30 -27.77
N THR A 71 -6.08 -0.81 -27.35
CA THR A 71 -5.36 -0.90 -26.10
C THR A 71 -4.19 0.05 -26.27
N THR A 72 -4.40 1.32 -25.90
CA THR A 72 -3.31 2.17 -25.48
C THR A 72 -2.82 1.61 -24.15
N ALA A 73 -2.11 0.48 -24.24
CA ALA A 73 -1.04 0.15 -23.32
C ALA A 73 -0.03 1.27 -23.51
N SER A 74 -0.32 2.38 -22.86
CA SER A 74 0.52 3.55 -22.83
C SER A 74 1.74 3.12 -22.02
N ASP A 75 2.81 2.76 -22.73
CA ASP A 75 4.19 2.79 -22.25
C ASP A 75 4.48 4.21 -21.76
N GLN A 76 3.95 4.58 -20.60
CA GLN A 76 4.14 5.89 -20.02
C GLN A 76 5.43 5.84 -19.22
N ASP A 77 6.49 6.30 -19.89
CA ASP A 77 7.60 7.06 -19.32
C ASP A 77 7.99 6.59 -17.92
N ALA A 78 8.41 5.32 -17.85
CA ALA A 78 8.88 4.71 -16.63
C ALA A 78 10.22 5.36 -16.24
N ASN A 79 10.15 6.50 -15.54
CA ASN A 79 11.28 6.96 -14.77
C ASN A 79 11.68 5.80 -13.84
N PRO A 80 12.90 5.25 -13.99
CA PRO A 80 13.28 4.08 -13.22
C PRO A 80 13.11 4.37 -11.73
N PRO A 81 12.70 3.38 -10.92
CA PRO A 81 12.58 3.56 -9.49
C PRO A 81 13.90 4.13 -8.94
N PRO A 82 13.91 5.29 -8.27
CA PRO A 82 15.13 5.85 -7.69
C PRO A 82 15.60 5.03 -6.46
N PHE A 83 14.91 3.95 -6.13
CA PHE A 83 15.15 3.10 -4.98
C PHE A 83 15.37 1.66 -5.40
N ASP A 84 16.19 0.97 -4.63
CA ASP A 84 16.36 -0.48 -4.73
C ASP A 84 15.12 -1.21 -4.17
N VAL A 85 14.32 -1.79 -5.08
CA VAL A 85 13.05 -2.47 -4.76
C VAL A 85 13.31 -3.95 -4.52
N LEU A 86 12.98 -4.43 -3.31
CA LEU A 86 13.16 -5.81 -2.90
C LEU A 86 11.94 -6.69 -3.17
N LYS A 87 10.74 -6.09 -3.09
CA LYS A 87 9.49 -6.81 -3.36
C LYS A 87 8.41 -5.85 -3.85
N GLU A 88 7.77 -6.24 -4.93
CA GLU A 88 6.57 -5.61 -5.45
C GLU A 88 5.34 -6.35 -4.93
N PHE A 89 4.33 -5.61 -4.52
CA PHE A 89 3.04 -6.17 -4.16
C PHE A 89 2.05 -6.00 -5.30
N PRO A 90 1.01 -6.86 -5.37
CA PRO A 90 0.02 -6.77 -6.44
C PRO A 90 -0.65 -5.39 -6.47
N MET A 91 -0.87 -4.85 -7.66
CA MET A 91 -1.51 -3.55 -7.87
C MET A 91 -2.96 -3.54 -7.41
N ARG A 92 -3.34 -2.52 -6.65
CA ARG A 92 -4.69 -2.31 -6.14
C ARG A 92 -5.21 -1.00 -6.72
N GLY A 93 -5.91 -1.10 -7.85
CA GLY A 93 -6.36 0.06 -8.62
C GLY A 93 -5.17 0.85 -9.12
N HIS A 94 -5.20 2.15 -8.84
CA HIS A 94 -4.13 3.08 -9.18
C HIS A 94 -2.96 3.04 -8.20
N LEU A 95 -2.95 2.12 -7.23
CA LEU A 95 -1.96 2.09 -6.15
C LEU A 95 -1.16 0.80 -6.19
N GLN A 96 0.16 0.91 -6.19
CA GLN A 96 1.06 -0.23 -6.08
C GLN A 96 1.97 -0.07 -4.87
N GLN A 97 2.06 -1.11 -4.04
CA GLN A 97 2.91 -1.10 -2.86
C GLN A 97 4.25 -1.77 -3.18
N PHE A 98 5.33 -1.20 -2.66
CA PHE A 98 6.69 -1.70 -2.82
C PHE A 98 7.39 -1.76 -1.47
N ARG A 99 8.18 -2.82 -1.26
CA ARG A 99 9.14 -2.93 -0.18
C ARG A 99 10.54 -2.65 -0.72
N LEU A 100 11.17 -1.62 -0.19
CA LEU A 100 12.53 -1.19 -0.53
C LEU A 100 13.58 -1.97 0.27
N ALA A 101 14.78 -2.10 -0.28
CA ALA A 101 15.91 -2.74 0.40
C ALA A 101 16.36 -1.94 1.63
N LYS A 102 16.49 -0.62 1.46
CA LYS A 102 16.93 0.34 2.49
C LYS A 102 15.75 1.14 3.05
N VAL A 103 15.90 1.61 4.29
CA VAL A 103 14.95 2.56 4.89
C VAL A 103 15.16 3.90 4.21
N THR A 104 14.11 4.48 3.64
CA THR A 104 14.18 5.76 2.93
C THR A 104 13.32 6.81 3.62
N LYS A 105 13.77 8.06 3.54
CA LYS A 105 12.99 9.22 3.95
C LYS A 105 12.23 9.74 2.75
N PHE A 106 10.93 10.00 2.91
CA PHE A 106 10.09 10.57 1.86
C PHE A 106 8.93 11.35 2.47
N THR A 107 8.35 12.26 1.69
CA THR A 107 7.14 12.99 2.06
C THR A 107 5.93 12.27 1.48
N CYS A 108 4.94 11.95 2.31
CA CYS A 108 3.73 11.31 1.82
C CYS A 108 2.82 12.33 1.12
N ASP A 109 2.51 12.13 -0.16
CA ASP A 109 1.65 12.99 -0.99
C ASP A 109 0.26 13.24 -0.37
N ARG A 110 -0.35 12.21 0.24
CA ARG A 110 -1.69 12.35 0.85
C ARG A 110 -1.72 13.11 2.18
N CYS A 111 -0.78 12.86 3.09
CA CYS A 111 -0.81 13.45 4.44
C CYS A 111 0.22 14.56 4.65
N ASN A 112 1.07 14.84 3.66
CA ASN A 112 2.11 15.87 3.66
C ASN A 112 3.08 15.82 4.84
N LYS A 113 3.26 14.62 5.43
CA LYS A 113 4.18 14.38 6.53
C LYS A 113 5.40 13.61 6.02
N GLU A 114 6.58 13.99 6.52
CA GLU A 114 7.79 13.19 6.33
C GLU A 114 7.61 11.82 7.01
N LYS A 115 8.09 10.79 6.33
CA LYS A 115 8.06 9.40 6.76
C LYS A 115 9.43 8.78 6.51
N THR A 116 9.79 7.86 7.40
CA THR A 116 11.00 7.05 7.27
C THR A 116 10.58 5.60 7.34
N SER A 117 10.59 4.89 6.22
CA SER A 117 10.11 3.50 6.15
C SER A 117 10.76 2.72 5.02
N LYS A 118 10.56 1.40 5.00
CA LYS A 118 10.89 0.53 3.85
C LYS A 118 9.69 0.25 2.95
N LEU A 119 8.50 0.73 3.30
CA LEU A 119 7.26 0.43 2.61
C LEU A 119 6.69 1.73 2.05
N VAL A 120 6.68 1.80 0.72
CA VAL A 120 6.17 2.93 -0.05
C VAL A 120 5.06 2.45 -0.98
N VAL A 121 4.19 3.37 -1.34
CA VAL A 121 3.14 3.13 -2.32
C VAL A 121 3.25 4.20 -3.39
N THR A 122 3.29 3.80 -4.65
CA THR A 122 3.22 4.74 -5.78
C THR A 122 1.78 4.83 -6.25
N LYS A 123 1.45 5.97 -6.86
CA LYS A 123 0.18 6.18 -7.55
C LYS A 123 0.44 6.22 -9.05
N ASP A 124 -0.24 5.36 -9.81
CA ASP A 124 -0.10 5.25 -11.26
C ASP A 124 1.37 5.03 -11.71
N GLY A 125 2.14 4.27 -10.92
CA GLY A 125 3.57 4.04 -11.18
C GLY A 125 4.48 5.25 -10.92
N ASN A 126 3.95 6.40 -10.52
CA ASN A 126 4.72 7.61 -10.33
C ASN A 126 5.51 7.60 -9.00
N TRP A 127 6.84 7.57 -9.10
CA TRP A 127 7.79 7.55 -7.97
C TRP A 127 7.99 8.91 -7.28
N GLU A 128 7.52 10.01 -7.87
CA GLU A 128 7.53 11.34 -7.25
C GLU A 128 6.39 11.50 -6.24
N LYS A 129 5.26 10.80 -6.48
CA LYS A 129 4.06 10.85 -5.65
C LYS A 129 3.97 9.64 -4.72
N LEU A 130 4.89 9.60 -3.75
CA LEU A 130 4.96 8.52 -2.78
C LEU A 130 3.90 8.67 -1.68
N MET A 131 3.30 7.55 -1.31
CA MET A 131 2.33 7.46 -0.22
C MET A 131 2.83 6.52 0.88
N CYS A 132 2.47 6.86 2.12
CA CYS A 132 2.81 6.03 3.28
C CYS A 132 1.83 4.87 3.48
N ASN A 133 2.31 3.79 4.09
CA ASN A 133 1.50 2.60 4.37
C ASN A 133 0.22 2.90 5.18
N GLY A 134 0.26 3.88 6.11
CA GLY A 134 -0.92 4.28 6.88
C GLY A 134 -2.01 4.91 6.02
N CYS A 135 -1.63 5.82 5.11
CA CYS A 135 -2.56 6.43 4.16
C CYS A 135 -3.11 5.43 3.15
N TYR A 136 -2.26 4.48 2.72
CA TYR A 136 -2.67 3.38 1.86
C TYR A 136 -3.72 2.49 2.55
N GLY A 137 -3.46 2.04 3.79
CA GLY A 137 -4.41 1.23 4.55
C GLY A 137 -5.75 1.91 4.80
N PHE A 138 -5.78 3.24 4.90
CA PHE A 138 -7.04 3.99 4.99
C PHE A 138 -7.82 3.96 3.67
N LEU A 139 -7.17 4.17 2.51
CA LEU A 139 -7.85 4.09 1.20
C LEU A 139 -8.46 2.72 0.89
N LEU A 140 -7.82 1.66 1.39
CA LEU A 140 -8.35 0.30 1.26
C LEU A 140 -9.62 0.07 2.10
N LYS A 141 -9.78 0.79 3.22
CA LYS A 141 -10.97 0.69 4.06
C LYS A 141 -12.16 1.47 3.49
N ASP A 142 -11.89 2.61 2.85
CA ASP A 142 -12.91 3.48 2.29
C ASP A 142 -13.59 2.90 1.04
N GLY A 143 -13.20 1.70 0.60
CA GLY A 143 -13.89 0.98 -0.47
C GLY A 143 -13.73 1.59 -1.86
N SER A 144 -12.68 2.39 -2.09
CA SER A 144 -12.38 2.87 -3.44
C SER A 144 -12.34 1.69 -4.43
N PRO A 145 -13.11 1.73 -5.53
CA PRO A 145 -13.30 0.57 -6.41
C PRO A 145 -11.94 0.08 -6.92
N GLN A 146 -11.67 -1.19 -6.64
CA GLN A 146 -10.44 -1.86 -7.04
C GLN A 146 -10.76 -2.70 -8.29
N PRO A 147 -10.00 -2.59 -9.38
CA PRO A 147 -10.04 -3.58 -10.44
C PRO A 147 -9.65 -4.93 -9.83
N SER A 148 -10.57 -5.88 -9.96
CA SER A 148 -10.46 -7.24 -9.45
C SER A 148 -9.19 -7.91 -9.96
N GLN A 149 -8.33 -8.35 -9.04
CA GLN A 149 -7.29 -9.32 -9.36
C GLN A 149 -7.97 -10.67 -9.54
N GLN A 150 -8.05 -11.13 -10.80
CA GLN A 150 -8.51 -12.49 -11.16
C GLN A 150 -7.39 -13.50 -10.95
#